data_AF-D1B123-F1
#
_entry.id   AF-D1B123-F1
#
_cell.length_a   1.000
_cell.length_b   1.000
_cell.length_c   1.000
_cell.angle_alpha   90.00
_cell.angle_beta   90.00
_cell.angle_gamma   90.00
#
_symmetry.space_group_name_H-M   'P 1'
#
loop_
_entity.id
_entity.type
_entity.pdbx_description
1 polymer ?
#
loop_
_entity_poly.entity_id
_entity_poly.type
_entity_poly.pdbx_seq_one_letter_code
_entity_poly.pdbx_strand_id
1 'polypeptide(L)'
;MAERRMFAKSIIDSDLFLDMPISSQCLYFHLGIRADDDGFVNNPKKIAKMINANDDDMRILFAKKFIITFASGVIVISHWRVHNYIQKDRYKPTTFHQEKAVLGTDTNNVYTLDTECVQVGYAGKVRLG
;
A
#
# COMPACT_ATOMS: atom_id res chain seq x y z
N MET A 1 -10.32 15.68 14.76
CA MET A 1 -9.00 16.13 14.25
C MET A 1 -8.83 15.49 12.88
N ALA A 2 -8.51 16.26 11.84
CA ALA A 2 -8.32 15.69 10.51
C ALA A 2 -7.01 14.86 10.48
N GLU A 3 -7.07 13.66 9.93
CA GLU A 3 -5.88 12.83 9.70
C GLU A 3 -5.06 13.45 8.56
N ARG A 4 -3.80 13.81 8.84
CA ARG A 4 -2.88 14.32 7.82
C ARG A 4 -1.98 13.18 7.36
N ARG A 5 -2.01 12.88 6.07
CA ARG A 5 -1.10 11.91 5.45
C ARG A 5 -0.07 12.67 4.63
N MET A 6 1.20 12.40 4.88
CA MET A 6 2.33 12.97 4.17
C MET A 6 2.88 11.99 3.14
N PHE A 7 3.60 12.50 2.14
CA PHE A 7 4.37 11.71 1.19
C PHE A 7 5.79 12.27 1.13
N ALA A 8 6.75 11.38 1.27
CA ALA A 8 8.17 11.73 1.23
C ALA A 8 8.62 11.91 -0.22
N LYS A 9 9.22 13.07 -0.51
CA LYS A 9 9.77 13.41 -1.83
C LYS A 9 10.78 12.38 -2.33
N SER A 10 11.60 11.83 -1.43
CA SER A 10 12.56 10.77 -1.77
C SER A 10 11.95 9.53 -2.41
N ILE A 11 10.65 9.28 -2.21
CA ILE A 11 9.93 8.17 -2.83
C ILE A 11 9.20 8.64 -4.09
N ILE A 12 8.46 9.75 -4.01
CA ILE A 12 7.59 10.20 -5.11
C ILE A 12 8.34 10.91 -6.24
N ASP A 13 9.55 11.39 -5.97
CA ASP A 13 10.45 11.98 -6.97
C ASP A 13 11.52 10.96 -7.43
N SER A 14 11.41 9.68 -7.03
CA SER A 14 12.33 8.63 -7.48
C SER A 14 12.02 8.20 -8.91
N ASP A 15 13.05 7.84 -9.68
CA ASP A 15 12.89 7.33 -11.05
C ASP A 15 11.93 6.14 -11.09
N LEU A 16 12.02 5.22 -10.12
CA LEU A 16 11.14 4.06 -10.03
C LEU A 16 9.66 4.43 -9.97
N PHE A 17 9.32 5.53 -9.27
CA PHE A 17 7.96 6.04 -9.17
C PHE A 17 7.54 6.82 -10.40
N LEU A 18 8.41 7.71 -10.90
CA LEU A 18 8.12 8.57 -12.05
C LEU A 18 8.02 7.77 -13.36
N ASP A 19 8.69 6.63 -13.46
CA ASP A 19 8.57 5.69 -14.58
C ASP A 19 7.24 4.93 -14.62
N MET A 20 6.43 4.99 -13.56
CA MET A 20 5.10 4.37 -13.55
C MET A 20 4.08 5.20 -14.34
N PRO A 21 3.04 4.58 -14.92
CA PRO A 21 1.92 5.33 -15.49
C PRO A 21 1.30 6.30 -14.49
N ILE A 22 0.84 7.47 -14.98
CA ILE A 22 0.21 8.50 -14.14
C ILE A 22 -0.99 7.95 -13.36
N SER A 23 -1.74 7.02 -13.95
CA SER A 23 -2.86 6.32 -13.28
C SER A 23 -2.39 5.49 -12.08
N SER A 24 -1.25 4.81 -12.18
CA SER A 24 -0.64 4.05 -11.08
C SER A 24 -0.11 4.98 -9.98
N GLN A 25 0.54 6.08 -10.36
CA GLN A 25 0.98 7.12 -9.43
C GLN A 25 -0.22 7.73 -8.67
N CYS A 26 -1.28 8.08 -9.39
CA CYS A 26 -2.53 8.59 -8.83
C CYS A 26 -3.15 7.60 -7.84
N LEU A 27 -3.24 6.33 -8.24
CA LEU A 27 -3.76 5.27 -7.37
C LEU A 27 -2.95 5.16 -6.07
N TYR A 28 -1.62 5.22 -6.12
CA TYR A 28 -0.77 5.19 -4.93
C TYR A 28 -1.12 6.32 -3.95
N PHE A 29 -1.26 7.56 -4.43
CA PHE A 29 -1.67 8.68 -3.59
C PHE A 29 -3.06 8.48 -2.98
N HIS A 30 -4.02 8.01 -3.78
CA HIS A 30 -5.38 7.77 -3.31
C HIS A 30 -5.47 6.68 -2.25
N LEU A 31 -4.64 5.64 -2.36
CA LEU A 31 -4.50 4.60 -1.34
C LEU A 31 -3.85 5.15 -0.08
N GLY A 32 -2.72 5.85 -0.19
CA GLY A 32 -1.99 6.38 0.97
C GLY A 32 -2.77 7.42 1.78
N ILE A 33 -3.57 8.28 1.14
CA ILE A 33 -4.42 9.26 1.85
C ILE A 33 -5.52 8.56 2.66
N ARG A 34 -5.92 7.33 2.28
CA ARG A 34 -7.02 6.57 2.89
C ARG A 34 -6.54 5.43 3.79
N ALA A 35 -5.23 5.30 3.98
CA ALA A 35 -4.65 4.31 4.86
C ALA A 35 -4.80 4.69 6.33
N ASP A 36 -4.84 3.69 7.21
CA ASP A 36 -4.79 3.88 8.67
C ASP A 36 -3.38 4.24 9.17
N ASP A 37 -3.19 4.42 10.48
CA ASP A 37 -1.91 4.87 11.04
C ASP A 37 -0.77 3.85 10.93
N ASP A 38 -1.05 2.61 10.52
CA ASP A 38 -0.03 1.62 10.18
C ASP A 38 0.19 1.47 8.67
N GLY A 39 -0.59 2.19 7.86
CA GLY A 39 -0.49 2.19 6.40
C GLY A 39 -1.40 1.17 5.72
N PHE A 40 -2.34 0.57 6.43
CA PHE A 40 -3.25 -0.44 5.88
C PHE A 40 -4.47 0.19 5.20
N VAL A 41 -4.90 -0.45 4.10
CA VAL A 41 -6.07 -0.06 3.32
C VAL A 41 -7.00 -1.26 3.17
N ASN A 42 -8.21 -1.14 3.71
CA ASN A 42 -9.19 -2.24 3.76
C ASN A 42 -9.97 -2.46 2.46
N ASN A 43 -10.04 -1.45 1.58
CA ASN A 43 -10.90 -1.45 0.41
C ASN A 43 -10.19 -0.96 -0.87
N PRO A 44 -8.97 -1.46 -1.19
CA PRO A 44 -8.14 -0.96 -2.29
C PRO A 44 -8.85 -1.05 -3.65
N LYS A 45 -9.61 -2.12 -3.91
CA LYS A 45 -10.39 -2.29 -5.14
C LYS A 45 -11.52 -1.26 -5.27
N LYS A 46 -12.14 -0.86 -4.15
CA LYS A 46 -13.19 0.17 -4.15
C LYS A 46 -12.58 1.54 -4.43
N ILE A 47 -11.41 1.84 -3.87
CA ILE A 47 -10.67 3.07 -4.14
C ILE A 47 -10.25 3.14 -5.61
N ALA A 48 -9.68 2.07 -6.15
CA ALA A 48 -9.32 2.00 -7.57
C ALA A 48 -10.51 2.28 -8.49
N LYS A 49 -11.66 1.63 -8.23
CA LYS A 49 -12.91 1.89 -8.96
C LYS A 49 -13.40 3.34 -8.82
N MET A 50 -13.30 3.93 -7.63
CA MET A 50 -13.73 5.31 -7.39
C MET A 50 -12.97 6.32 -8.27
N ILE A 51 -11.70 6.06 -8.57
CA ILE A 51 -10.85 6.93 -9.38
C ILE A 51 -10.71 6.44 -10.82
N ASN A 52 -11.46 5.41 -11.24
CA ASN A 52 -11.34 4.74 -12.52
C ASN A 52 -9.92 4.23 -12.83
N ALA A 53 -9.15 3.82 -11.81
CA ALA A 53 -7.89 3.12 -12.00
C ALA A 53 -8.14 1.67 -12.44
N ASN A 54 -7.26 1.16 -13.31
CA ASN A 54 -7.34 -0.20 -13.84
C ASN A 54 -6.71 -1.21 -12.86
N ASP A 55 -7.07 -2.49 -12.98
CA ASP A 55 -6.42 -3.57 -12.25
C ASP A 55 -4.92 -3.64 -12.55
N ASP A 56 -4.48 -3.23 -13.75
CA ASP A 56 -3.06 -3.15 -14.10
C ASP A 56 -2.30 -2.12 -13.26
N ASP A 57 -2.93 -1.00 -12.87
CA ASP A 57 -2.30 -0.01 -11.99
C ASP A 57 -1.95 -0.64 -10.63
N MET A 58 -2.86 -1.46 -10.09
CA MET A 58 -2.63 -2.17 -8.83
C MET A 58 -1.49 -3.19 -8.97
N ARG A 59 -1.45 -3.91 -10.10
CA ARG A 59 -0.39 -4.88 -10.39
C ARG A 59 0.97 -4.21 -10.53
N ILE A 60 1.04 -3.03 -11.14
CA ILE A 60 2.28 -2.24 -11.26
C ILE A 60 2.78 -1.84 -9.87
N LEU A 61 1.91 -1.30 -9.02
CA LEU A 61 2.28 -0.94 -7.65
C LEU A 61 2.78 -2.14 -6.85
N PHE A 62 2.13 -3.30 -6.98
CA PHE A 62 2.58 -4.53 -6.34
C PHE A 62 3.93 -5.02 -6.89
N ALA A 63 4.07 -5.11 -8.22
CA ALA A 63 5.28 -5.59 -8.88
C ALA A 63 6.51 -4.72 -8.57
N LYS A 64 6.32 -3.40 -8.48
CA LYS A 64 7.37 -2.44 -8.07
C LYS A 64 7.50 -2.28 -6.55
N LYS A 65 6.82 -3.11 -5.76
CA LYS A 65 6.87 -3.14 -4.29
C LYS A 65 6.43 -1.84 -3.59
N PHE A 66 5.60 -1.02 -4.22
CA PHE A 66 5.01 0.17 -3.58
C PHE A 66 3.88 -0.18 -2.60
N ILE A 67 3.26 -1.35 -2.80
CA ILE A 67 2.27 -1.91 -1.89
C ILE A 67 2.58 -3.38 -1.62
N ILE A 68 2.13 -3.88 -0.48
CA ILE A 68 2.12 -5.30 -0.15
C ILE A 68 0.66 -5.74 -0.06
N THR A 69 0.32 -6.86 -0.68
CA THR A 69 -1.04 -7.41 -0.70
C THR A 69 -1.14 -8.65 0.19
N PHE A 70 -2.26 -8.78 0.91
CA PHE A 70 -2.55 -9.95 1.74
C PHE A 70 -3.70 -10.78 1.14
N ALA A 71 -3.77 -12.06 1.52
CA ALA A 71 -4.84 -12.97 1.09
C ALA A 71 -6.24 -12.51 1.54
N SER A 72 -6.33 -11.73 2.63
CA SER A 72 -7.57 -11.09 3.09
C SER A 72 -8.12 -10.04 2.13
N GLY A 73 -7.33 -9.60 1.14
CA GLY A 73 -7.68 -8.55 0.19
C GLY A 73 -7.36 -7.14 0.69
N VAL A 74 -6.80 -7.04 1.89
CA VAL A 74 -6.21 -5.82 2.46
C VAL A 74 -4.83 -5.61 1.84
N ILE A 75 -4.38 -4.35 1.79
CA ILE A 75 -3.01 -4.02 1.42
C ILE A 75 -2.38 -3.12 2.49
N VAL A 76 -1.05 -3.02 2.47
CA VAL A 76 -0.29 -2.01 3.21
C VAL A 76 0.59 -1.21 2.24
N ILE A 77 0.75 0.10 2.50
CA ILE A 77 1.69 0.96 1.78
C ILE A 77 3.12 0.65 2.26
N SER A 78 3.99 0.17 1.37
CA SER A 78 5.33 -0.29 1.77
C SER A 78 6.16 0.81 2.44
N HIS A 79 6.07 2.03 1.94
CA HIS A 79 6.86 3.18 2.42
C HIS A 79 6.16 3.96 3.54
N TRP A 80 5.15 3.39 4.20
CA TRP A 80 4.30 4.15 5.12
C TRP A 80 5.08 4.87 6.23
N ARG A 81 6.02 4.18 6.87
CA ARG A 81 6.82 4.75 7.96
C ARG A 81 7.82 5.80 7.50
N VAL A 82 8.25 5.73 6.24
CA VAL A 82 9.06 6.79 5.60
C VAL A 82 8.20 8.02 5.34
N HIS A 83 6.95 7.82 4.94
CA HIS A 83 6.00 8.88 4.66
C HIS A 83 5.47 9.57 5.91
N ASN A 84 5.15 8.78 6.94
CA ASN A 84 4.37 9.23 8.08
C ASN A 84 5.06 8.82 9.39
N TYR A 85 5.57 9.81 10.11
CA TYR A 85 5.90 9.67 11.52
C TYR A 85 4.71 10.11 12.36
N ILE A 86 4.11 9.16 13.09
CA ILE A 86 2.94 9.39 13.94
C ILE A 86 3.37 9.30 15.40
N GLN A 87 3.12 10.38 16.16
CA GLN A 87 3.44 10.42 17.59
C GLN A 87 2.56 9.44 18.37
N LYS A 88 3.15 8.80 19.40
CA LYS A 88 2.53 7.71 20.17
C LYS A 88 1.20 8.09 20.83
N ASP A 89 1.05 9.35 21.24
CA ASP A 89 -0.15 9.88 21.90
C ASP A 89 -1.38 9.93 20.98
N ARG A 90 -1.17 10.03 19.66
CA ARG A 90 -2.25 10.10 18.66
C ARG A 90 -2.40 8.85 17.82
N TYR A 91 -1.43 7.93 17.91
CA TYR A 91 -1.37 6.73 17.11
C TYR A 91 -2.54 5.78 17.41
N LYS A 92 -3.21 5.31 16.36
CA LYS A 92 -4.26 4.29 16.43
C LYS A 92 -3.82 3.03 15.68
N PRO A 93 -3.58 1.90 16.35
CA PRO A 93 -3.13 0.70 15.66
C PRO A 93 -4.18 0.23 14.66
N THR A 94 -3.70 -0.38 13.58
CA THR A 94 -4.55 -1.08 12.61
C THR A 94 -5.35 -2.18 13.28
N THR A 95 -6.54 -2.47 12.76
CA THR A 95 -7.32 -3.65 13.12
C THR A 95 -6.79 -4.94 12.47
N PHE A 96 -5.90 -4.83 11.47
CA PHE A 96 -5.30 -5.94 10.73
C PHE A 96 -4.06 -6.49 11.46
N HIS A 97 -4.26 -6.92 12.71
CA HIS A 97 -3.17 -7.35 13.59
C HIS A 97 -2.39 -8.55 13.05
N GLN A 98 -3.06 -9.48 12.37
CA GLN A 98 -2.44 -10.69 11.82
C GLN A 98 -1.54 -10.36 10.64
N GLU A 99 -2.03 -9.53 9.71
CA GLU A 99 -1.25 -9.06 8.58
C GLU A 99 -0.07 -8.20 9.02
N LYS A 100 -0.24 -7.38 10.06
CA LYS A 100 0.84 -6.58 10.62
C LYS A 100 1.91 -7.43 11.31
N ALA A 101 1.54 -8.56 11.93
CA ALA A 101 2.47 -9.41 12.65
C ALA A 101 3.52 -10.09 11.74
N VAL A 102 3.18 -10.29 10.46
CA VAL A 102 4.09 -10.88 9.45
C VAL A 102 4.91 -9.83 8.69
N LEU A 103 4.77 -8.54 9.03
CA LEU A 103 5.55 -7.47 8.45
C LEU A 103 6.84 -7.25 9.23
N GLY A 104 7.96 -7.36 8.51
CA GLY A 104 9.23 -6.80 8.91
C GLY A 104 9.34 -5.32 8.54
N THR A 105 10.37 -4.67 9.04
CA THR A 105 10.77 -3.32 8.60
C THR A 105 12.27 -3.35 8.36
N ASP A 106 12.70 -2.90 7.18
CA ASP A 106 14.12 -2.83 6.86
C ASP A 106 14.82 -1.62 7.52
N THR A 107 16.12 -1.47 7.27
CA THR A 107 16.91 -0.34 7.80
C THR A 107 16.42 1.03 7.32
N ASN A 108 15.64 1.08 6.24
CA ASN A 108 15.13 2.30 5.62
C ASN A 108 13.68 2.60 6.03
N ASN A 109 13.13 1.89 7.02
CA ASN A 109 11.73 2.00 7.43
C ASN A 109 10.71 1.59 6.34
N VAL A 110 11.10 0.72 5.42
CA VAL A 110 10.21 0.15 4.42
C VAL A 110 9.66 -1.18 4.95
N TYR A 111 8.35 -1.37 4.84
CA TYR A 111 7.74 -2.65 5.19
C TYR A 111 8.18 -3.74 4.21
N THR A 112 8.48 -4.90 4.77
CA THR A 112 8.83 -6.12 4.03
C THR A 112 8.00 -7.27 4.56
N LEU A 113 7.68 -8.23 3.70
CA LEU A 113 7.11 -9.50 4.16
C LEU A 113 8.25 -10.35 4.70
N ASP A 114 8.10 -10.85 5.92
CA ASP A 114 9.01 -11.87 6.47
C ASP A 114 8.78 -13.16 5.66
N THR A 115 9.56 -13.32 4.60
CA THR A 115 9.24 -14.24 3.51
C THR A 115 9.81 -15.62 3.81
N GLU A 116 9.15 -16.35 4.71
CA GLU A 116 9.12 -17.80 4.63
C GLU A 116 7.83 -18.32 3.98
N CYS A 117 6.75 -17.52 3.88
CA CYS A 117 5.47 -18.01 3.37
C CYS A 117 4.69 -16.93 2.61
N VAL A 118 3.96 -17.36 1.59
CA VAL A 118 2.93 -16.63 0.79
C VAL A 118 3.46 -15.91 -0.45
N GLN A 119 3.70 -16.71 -1.48
CA GLN A 119 3.27 -16.33 -2.82
C GLN A 119 1.79 -16.69 -2.99
N VAL A 120 1.04 -15.82 -3.65
CA VAL A 120 -0.21 -16.02 -4.42
C VAL A 120 -1.17 -14.85 -4.12
N GLY A 121 -1.48 -14.03 -5.14
CA GLY A 121 -2.43 -12.95 -4.90
C GLY A 121 -2.87 -12.01 -6.02
N TYR A 122 -2.63 -12.28 -7.31
CA TYR A 122 -3.41 -11.61 -8.37
C TYR A 122 -3.81 -12.57 -9.49
N ALA A 123 -4.42 -13.70 -9.13
CA ALA A 123 -5.22 -14.45 -10.08
C ALA A 123 -6.50 -13.63 -10.36
N GLY A 124 -6.49 -12.86 -11.45
CA GLY A 124 -7.72 -12.34 -12.03
C GLY A 124 -8.65 -13.52 -12.26
N LYS A 125 -9.81 -13.53 -11.60
CA LYS A 125 -10.88 -14.47 -11.94
C LYS A 125 -11.35 -14.13 -13.34
N VAL A 126 -10.79 -14.83 -14.33
CA VAL A 126 -11.32 -14.86 -15.69
C VAL A 126 -12.72 -15.48 -15.55
N ARG A 127 -13.75 -14.66 -15.75
CA ARG A 127 -15.11 -15.16 -15.93
C ARG A 127 -15.14 -15.88 -17.27
N LEU A 128 -15.01 -17.20 -17.25
CA LEU A 128 -15.41 -18.04 -18.37
C LEU A 128 -16.94 -17.98 -18.48
N GLY A 129 -17.41 -17.76 -19.71
CA GLY A 129 -18.81 -17.59 -20.06
C GLY A 129 -19.67 -18.82 -19.84
#